data_AF-A0A483YC26-F1
#
_entry.id   AF-A0A483YC26-F1
#
_cell.length_a   1.000
_cell.length_b   1.000
_cell.length_c   1.000
_cell.angle_alpha   90.00
_cell.angle_beta   90.00
_cell.angle_gamma   90.00
#
_symmetry.space_group_name_H-M   'P 1'
#
loop_
_entity.id
_entity.type
_entity.pdbx_description
1 polymer ?
#
loop_
_entity_poly.entity_id
_entity_poly.type
_entity_poly.pdbx_seq_one_letter_code
_entity_poly.pdbx_strand_id
1 'polypeptide(L)'
;MNIILVNTFYYPYKIGGAEVSVQILAESLIEKGHSVTVVSIHEHNERKDTEHNGVKIIYLPYSNIYWGLSLTKRNPLSKILWHLI
;
A
#
# COMPACT_ATOMS: atom_id res chain seq x y z
N MET A 1 -22.52 3.02 -3.19
CA MET A 1 -22.16 2.04 -2.15
C MET A 1 -20.78 2.41 -1.59
N ASN A 2 -20.50 2.11 -0.33
CA ASN A 2 -19.18 2.29 0.27
C ASN A 2 -18.39 0.99 0.17
N ILE A 3 -17.21 1.03 -0.44
CA ILE A 3 -16.37 -0.15 -0.70
C ILE A 3 -14.98 0.09 -0.11
N ILE A 4 -14.47 -0.88 0.66
CA ILE A 4 -13.11 -0.87 1.17
C ILE A 4 -12.33 -1.99 0.48
N LEU A 5 -11.18 -1.64 -0.09
CA LEU A 5 -10.21 -2.58 -0.65
C LEU A 5 -8.96 -2.58 0.24
N VAL A 6 -8.42 -3.75 0.53
CA VAL A 6 -7.17 -3.87 1.31
C VAL A 6 -6.12 -4.49 0.41
N ASN A 7 -5.01 -3.78 0.20
CA ASN A 7 -3.88 -4.31 -0.55
C ASN A 7 -2.57 -3.81 0.04
N THR A 8 -1.52 -4.64 -0.04
CA THR A 8 -0.19 -4.31 0.50
C THR A 8 0.30 -2.95 0.00
N PHE A 9 0.08 -2.67 -1.28
CA PHE A 9 0.44 -1.42 -1.93
C PHE A 9 -0.67 -0.88 -2.82
N TYR A 10 -0.60 0.41 -3.12
CA TYR A 10 -1.51 1.08 -4.03
C TYR A 10 -0.72 2.12 -4.83
N TYR A 11 -1.31 3.25 -5.19
CA TYR A 11 -0.55 4.41 -5.64
C TYR A 11 0.47 4.88 -4.58
N PRO A 12 1.62 5.49 -4.93
CA PRO A 12 2.28 5.42 -6.22
C PRO A 12 3.08 4.10 -6.42
N TYR A 13 3.05 3.18 -5.45
CA TYR A 13 3.81 1.94 -5.47
C TYR A 13 3.27 0.93 -6.50
N LYS A 14 3.95 0.81 -7.65
CA LYS A 14 3.64 -0.18 -8.69
C LYS A 14 4.75 -1.22 -8.78
N ILE A 15 4.76 -2.15 -7.82
CA ILE A 15 5.81 -3.18 -7.71
C ILE A 15 5.49 -4.40 -8.58
N GLY A 16 4.21 -4.76 -8.72
CA GLY A 16 3.77 -5.89 -9.55
C GLY A 16 2.34 -5.75 -10.08
N GLY A 17 1.80 -6.86 -10.57
CA GLY A 17 0.47 -6.90 -11.18
C GLY A 17 -0.68 -6.76 -10.19
N ALA A 18 -0.47 -7.12 -8.93
CA ALA A 18 -1.49 -7.05 -7.90
C ALA A 18 -1.89 -5.58 -7.62
N GLU A 19 -0.91 -4.69 -7.47
CA GLU A 19 -1.16 -3.26 -7.23
C GLU A 19 -1.86 -2.60 -8.42
N VAL A 20 -1.43 -2.95 -9.64
CA VAL A 20 -2.03 -2.43 -10.87
C VAL A 20 -3.48 -2.90 -11.00
N SER A 21 -3.77 -4.18 -10.74
CA SER A 21 -5.12 -4.73 -10.81
C SER A 21 -6.06 -4.08 -9.79
N VAL A 22 -5.60 -3.88 -8.55
CA VAL A 22 -6.38 -3.19 -7.51
C VAL A 22 -6.60 -1.72 -7.86
N GLN A 23 -5.62 -1.03 -8.46
CA GLN A 23 -5.78 0.34 -8.92
C GLN A 23 -6.85 0.46 -10.01
N ILE A 24 -6.78 -0.37 -11.05
CA ILE A 24 -7.79 -0.41 -12.12
C ILE A 24 -9.18 -0.67 -11.52
N LEU A 25 -9.31 -1.66 -10.63
CA LEU A 25 -10.59 -1.98 -10.00
C LEU A 25 -11.14 -0.80 -9.19
N ALA A 26 -10.30 -0.20 -8.34
CA ALA A 26 -10.72 0.90 -7.47
C ALA A 26 -11.21 2.11 -8.29
N GLU A 27 -10.47 2.50 -9.32
CA GLU A 27 -10.79 3.63 -10.18
C GLU A 27 -12.05 3.35 -11.02
N SER A 28 -12.19 2.15 -11.59
CA SER A 28 -13.42 1.77 -12.31
C SER A 28 -14.66 1.72 -11.41
N LEU A 29 -14.52 1.44 -10.11
CA LEU A 29 -15.62 1.51 -9.15
C LEU A 29 -16.00 2.97 -8.83
N ILE A 30 -15.04 3.89 -8.78
CA ILE A 30 -15.31 5.34 -8.68
C ILE A 30 -16.09 5.82 -9.92
N GLU A 31 -15.66 5.43 -11.13
CA GLU A 31 -16.34 5.78 -12.38
C GLU A 31 -17.80 5.29 -12.43
N LYS A 32 -18.10 4.18 -11.75
CA LYS A 32 -19.47 3.64 -11.59
C LYS A 32 -20.29 4.34 -10.50
N GLY A 33 -19.76 5.40 -9.88
CA GLY A 33 -20.45 6.19 -8.86
C GLY A 33 -20.39 5.57 -7.45
N HIS A 34 -19.44 4.68 -7.18
CA HIS A 34 -19.22 4.16 -5.83
C HIS A 34 -18.24 5.04 -5.05
N SER A 35 -18.29 4.95 -3.72
CA SER A 35 -17.29 5.56 -2.84
C SER A 35 -16.30 4.49 -2.44
N VAL A 36 -15.05 4.62 -2.88
CA VAL A 36 -14.02 3.59 -2.69
C VAL A 36 -12.93 4.12 -1.75
N THR A 37 -12.54 3.29 -0.79
CA THR A 37 -11.37 3.52 0.05
C THR A 37 -10.41 2.35 -0.09
N VAL A 38 -9.13 2.64 -0.30
CA VAL A 38 -8.05 1.64 -0.27
C VAL A 38 -7.28 1.78 1.02
N VAL A 39 -7.17 0.69 1.78
CA VAL A 39 -6.28 0.60 2.93
C VAL A 39 -5.01 -0.12 2.50
N SER A 40 -3.87 0.50 2.78
CA SER A 40 -2.57 -0.01 2.36
C SER A 40 -1.52 0.22 3.46
N ILE A 41 -0.33 -0.35 3.29
CA ILE A 41 0.79 -0.12 4.22
C ILE A 41 1.87 0.71 3.54
N HIS A 42 2.71 1.37 4.34
CA HIS A 42 3.86 2.13 3.85
C HIS A 42 5.05 2.05 4.82
N GLU A 43 6.22 2.52 4.39
CA GLU A 43 7.45 2.46 5.22
C GLU A 43 7.51 3.46 6.38
N HIS A 44 6.51 4.34 6.54
CA HIS A 44 6.51 5.36 7.59
C HIS A 44 5.82 4.85 8.87
N ASN A 45 6.17 5.44 10.00
CA ASN A 45 5.64 5.07 11.32
C ASN A 45 4.34 5.80 11.71
N GLU A 46 3.78 6.57 10.79
CA GLU A 46 2.58 7.38 11.01
C GLU A 46 1.51 7.09 9.97
N ARG A 47 0.24 7.06 10.37
CA ARG A 47 -0.86 6.95 9.42
C ARG A 47 -0.84 8.13 8.45
N LYS A 48 -1.06 7.85 7.17
CA LYS A 48 -1.21 8.89 6.14
C LYS A 48 -2.51 8.68 5.37
N ASP A 49 -3.35 9.70 5.33
CA ASP A 49 -4.57 9.71 4.53
C ASP A 49 -4.35 10.61 3.31
N THR A 50 -4.75 10.15 2.14
CA THR A 50 -4.66 10.91 0.88
C THR A 50 -5.78 10.49 -0.08
N GLU A 51 -5.84 11.12 -1.23
CA GLU A 51 -6.74 10.73 -2.32
C GLU A 51 -5.97 10.68 -3.65
N HIS A 52 -6.36 9.74 -4.52
CA HIS A 52 -5.88 9.66 -5.90
C HIS A 52 -7.03 9.24 -6.80
N ASN A 53 -7.29 10.00 -7.87
CA ASN A 53 -8.36 9.72 -8.85
C ASN A 53 -9.74 9.45 -8.18
N GLY A 54 -10.07 10.20 -7.13
CA GLY A 54 -11.32 10.05 -6.36
C GLY A 54 -11.34 8.84 -5.41
N VAL A 55 -10.31 7.99 -5.41
CA VAL A 55 -10.15 6.90 -4.44
C VAL A 55 -9.51 7.45 -3.18
N LYS A 56 -10.19 7.30 -2.04
CA LYS A 56 -9.59 7.61 -0.73
C LYS A 56 -8.57 6.54 -0.39
N ILE A 57 -7.43 6.94 0.15
CA ILE A 57 -6.34 6.03 0.49
C ILE A 57 -5.95 6.26 1.94
N ILE A 58 -5.88 5.18 2.71
CA ILE A 58 -5.42 5.17 4.09
C ILE A 58 -4.17 4.29 4.14
N TYR A 59 -3.02 4.91 4.34
CA TYR A 59 -1.79 4.19 4.65
C TYR A 59 -1.68 4.00 6.15
N LEU A 60 -1.55 2.74 6.56
CA LEU A 60 -1.27 2.36 7.92
C LEU A 60 0.25 2.18 8.10
N PRO A 61 0.78 2.55 9.28
CA PRO A 61 2.18 2.31 9.58
C PRO A 61 2.44 0.81 9.66
N TYR A 62 3.58 0.38 9.13
CA TYR A 62 4.04 -1.00 9.27
C TYR A 62 5.43 -1.01 9.88
N SER A 63 5.47 -1.25 11.19
CA SER A 63 6.67 -1.14 12.03
C SER A 63 7.59 -2.36 11.95
N ASN A 64 7.78 -2.92 10.76
CA ASN A 64 8.63 -4.08 10.60
C ASN A 64 10.09 -3.66 10.32
N ILE A 65 11.01 -4.15 11.14
CA ILE A 65 12.46 -3.87 11.05
C ILE A 65 13.01 -4.31 9.69
N TYR A 66 12.41 -5.36 9.11
CA TYR A 66 12.69 -5.83 7.76
C TYR A 66 11.52 -5.55 6.82
N TRP A 67 11.50 -4.35 6.25
CA TRP A 67 10.65 -4.04 5.11
C TRP A 67 11.15 -4.81 3.87
N GLY A 68 10.66 -6.04 3.69
CA GLY A 68 11.01 -6.92 2.56
C GLY A 68 10.58 -6.38 1.18
N LEU A 69 9.86 -5.26 1.17
CA LEU A 69 9.30 -4.60 -0.01
C LEU A 69 10.02 -3.27 -0.33
N SER A 70 11.19 -3.04 0.28
CA SER A 70 12.00 -1.84 0.05
C SER A 70 12.54 -1.79 -1.38
N LEU A 71 12.27 -0.68 -2.09
CA LEU A 71 12.84 -0.39 -3.41
C LEU A 71 14.33 0.02 -3.36
N THR A 72 14.91 0.16 -2.16
CA THR A 72 16.33 0.49 -1.96
C THR A 72 17.16 -0.74 -1.59
N LYS A 73 18.35 -0.88 -2.19
CA LYS A 73 19.35 -1.91 -1.85
C LYS A 73 19.69 -1.82 -0.36
N ARG A 74 19.45 -2.90 0.40
CA ARG A 74 19.83 -3.00 1.82
C ARG A 74 20.96 -3.99 2.05
N ASN A 75 21.75 -3.69 3.08
CA ASN A 75 22.89 -4.48 3.54
C ASN A 75 22.39 -5.86 4.04
N PRO A 76 22.97 -6.99 3.59
CA PRO A 76 22.55 -8.34 3.97
C PRO A 76 22.51 -8.59 5.49
N LEU A 77 23.26 -7.83 6.29
CA LEU A 77 23.24 -7.90 7.75
C LEU A 77 21.87 -7.56 8.35
N SER A 78 21.10 -6.66 7.72
CA SER A 78 19.75 -6.29 8.18
C SER A 78 18.76 -7.46 8.10
N LYS A 79 18.96 -8.37 7.12
CA LYS A 79 18.15 -9.59 6.98
C LYS A 79 18.45 -10.59 8.09
N ILE A 80 19.71 -10.70 8.50
CA ILE A 80 20.13 -11.59 9.58
C ILE A 80 19.55 -11.10 10.92
N LEU A 81 19.67 -9.80 11.20
CA LEU A 81 19.17 -9.23 12.46
C LEU A 81 17.65 -9.41 12.62
N TRP A 82 16.89 -9.34 11.52
CA TRP A 82 15.45 -9.62 11.51
C TRP A 82 15.09 -11.06 11.90
N HIS A 83 15.91 -12.04 11.54
CA HIS A 83 15.67 -13.42 11.94
C HIS A 83 16.12 -13.72 13.38
N LEU A 84 16.78 -12.77 14.05
CA LEU A 84 17.26 -12.90 15.43
C LEU A 84 16.38 -12.19 16.46
N ILE A 85 15.43 -11.35 16.02
CA ILE A 85 14.44 -10.63 16.84
C ILE A 85 13.07 -11.22 16.57
#